data_AF-A0A1K2HFB4-F1
#
_entry.id   AF-A0A1K2HFB4-F1
#
_cell.length_a   1.000
_cell.length_b   1.000
_cell.length_c   1.000
_cell.angle_alpha   90.00
_cell.angle_beta   90.00
_cell.angle_gamma   90.00
#
_symmetry.space_group_name_H-M   'P 1'
#
loop_
_entity.id
_entity.type
_entity.pdbx_description
1 polymer ?
#
loop_
_entity_poly.entity_id
_entity_poly.type
_entity_poly.pdbx_seq_one_letter_code
_entity_poly.pdbx_strand_id
1 'polypeptide(L)' 'MNIKEAAKLAGISVRNLHHYDKIGLLVPTRNAWNDYRDYSDEDLDKL' A
#
# COMPACT_ATOMS: atom_id res chain seq x y z
N MET A 1 2.76 1.68 7.42
CA MET A 1 4.01 1.32 6.72
C MET A 1 4.08 2.05 5.39
N ASN A 2 5.25 2.52 4.95
CA ASN A 2 5.30 3.28 3.68
C ASN A 2 5.16 2.37 2.46
N ILE A 3 4.84 2.94 1.29
CA ILE A 3 4.62 2.18 0.05
C ILE A 3 5.84 1.35 -0.41
N LYS A 4 7.07 1.80 -0.12
CA LYS A 4 8.30 1.07 -0.45
C LYS A 4 8.49 -0.15 0.45
N GLU A 5 8.18 -0.03 1.73
CA GLU A 5 8.24 -1.13 2.68
C GLU A 5 7.18 -2.18 2.35
N ALA A 6 5.96 -1.74 2.06
CA ALA A 6 4.87 -2.62 1.64
C ALA A 6 5.22 -3.38 0.35
N ALA A 7 5.76 -2.68 -0.65
CA ALA A 7 6.25 -3.31 -1.88
C ALA A 7 7.34 -4.36 -1.62
N LYS A 8 8.27 -4.07 -0.70
CA LYS A 8 9.35 -5.00 -0.34
C LYS A 8 8.82 -6.24 0.41
N LEU A 9 7.83 -6.07 1.28
CA LEU A 9 7.20 -7.15 2.04
C LEU A 9 6.33 -8.05 1.15
N ALA A 10 5.52 -7.48 0.27
CA ALA A 10 4.74 -8.24 -0.70
C ALA A 10 5.56 -8.81 -1.88
N GLY A 11 6.85 -8.47 -2.00
CA GLY A 11 7.70 -8.94 -3.10
C GLY A 11 7.29 -8.41 -4.48
N ILE A 12 6.53 -7.31 -4.53
CA ILE A 12 6.06 -6.68 -5.76
C ILE A 12 6.68 -5.29 -5.94
N SER A 13 6.62 -4.76 -7.17
CA SER A 13 7.10 -3.40 -7.41
C SER A 13 6.16 -2.35 -6.80
N VAL A 14 6.72 -1.22 -6.36
CA VAL A 14 5.94 -0.04 -5.92
C VAL A 14 4.92 0.39 -6.99
N ARG A 15 5.26 0.19 -8.27
CA ARG A 15 4.37 0.47 -9.40
C ARG A 15 3.13 -0.43 -9.40
N ASN A 16 3.29 -1.73 -9.09
CA ASN A 16 2.15 -2.64 -8.94
C ASN A 16 1.29 -2.23 -7.74
N LEU A 17 1.91 -1.86 -6.62
CA LEU A 17 1.16 -1.39 -5.45
C LEU A 17 0.34 -0.12 -5.76
N HIS A 18 0.93 0.85 -6.47
CA HIS A 18 0.22 2.01 -7.00
C HIS A 18 -0.89 1.63 -7.98
N HIS A 19 -0.70 0.59 -8.79
CA HIS A 19 -1.73 0.12 -9.69
C HIS A 19 -2.93 -0.43 -8.91
N TYR A 20 -2.68 -1.28 -7.90
CA TYR A 20 -3.72 -1.86 -7.05
C TYR A 20 -4.48 -0.83 -6.22
N ASP A 21 -3.77 0.18 -5.73
CA ASP A 21 -4.35 1.34 -5.05
C ASP A 21 -5.22 2.17 -6.01
N LYS A 22 -4.72 2.44 -7.23
CA LYS A 22 -5.47 3.19 -8.25
C LYS A 22 -6.74 2.48 -8.72
N ILE A 23 -6.75 1.16 -8.78
CA ILE A 23 -7.93 0.37 -9.13
C ILE A 23 -8.83 0.05 -7.92
N GLY A 24 -8.44 0.45 -6.71
CA GLY A 24 -9.21 0.23 -5.47
C GLY A 24 -9.19 -1.22 -4.97
N LEU A 25 -8.25 -2.04 -5.44
CA LEU A 25 -8.04 -3.41 -4.94
C LEU A 25 -7.45 -3.40 -3.53
N LEU A 26 -6.64 -2.37 -3.26
CA LEU A 26 -6.01 -2.08 -1.97
C LEU A 26 -6.56 -0.76 -1.45
N VAL A 27 -6.97 -0.72 -0.18
CA VAL A 27 -7.51 0.49 0.46
C VAL A 27 -6.51 0.95 1.52
N PRO A 28 -5.38 1.56 1.11
CA PRO A 28 -4.42 2.05 2.09
C PRO A 28 -5.10 3.09 2.98
N THR A 29 -4.77 3.03 4.27
CA THR A 29 -5.26 4.05 5.20
C THR A 29 -4.48 5.33 4.93
N ARG A 30 -5.15 6.36 4.41
CA ARG A 30 -4.53 7.69 4.28
C ARG A 30 -4.43 8.30 5.66
N ASN A 31 -3.21 8.57 6.09
CA ASN A 31 -2.98 9.20 7.36
C ASN A 31 -3.36 10.69 7.21
N ALA A 32 -4.49 11.08 7.81
CA ALA A 32 -5.09 12.41 7.64
C ALA A 32 -4.16 13.57 8.08
N TRP A 33 -3.12 13.26 8.86
CA TRP A 33 -2.18 14.23 9.43
C TRP A 33 -0.97 14.54 8.55
N ASN A 34 -0.63 13.69 7.59
CA ASN A 34 0.60 13.86 6.81
C ASN A 34 0.41 13.62 5.30
N ASP A 35 -0.80 13.30 4.84
CA ASP A 35 -1.13 12.92 3.45
C ASP A 35 -0.28 11.75 2.88
N TYR A 36 0.48 11.06 3.75
CA TYR A 36 1.14 9.82 3.40
C TYR A 36 0.14 8.67 3.46
N ARG A 37 0.32 7.72 2.54
CA ARG A 37 -0.42 6.46 2.51
C ARG A 37 0.28 5.49 3.44
N ASP A 38 -0.42 5.07 4.48
CA ASP A 38 0.02 3.98 5.33
C ASP A 38 -0.64 2.69 4.87
N TYR A 39 0.21 1.74 4.50
CA TYR A 39 -0.16 0.35 4.27
C TYR A 39 -0.05 -0.40 5.58
N SER A 40 -1.08 -1.17 5.92
CA SER A 40 -1.11 -2.06 7.09
C SER A 40 -0.74 -3.49 6.67
N ASP A 41 -0.38 -4.36 7.61
CA ASP A 41 -0.15 -5.77 7.30
C ASP A 41 -1.42 -6.44 6.73
N GLU A 42 -2.61 -6.02 7.16
CA GLU A 42 -3.90 -6.48 6.61
C GLU A 42 -4.10 -6.10 5.13
N ASP A 43 -3.51 -4.99 4.69
CA ASP A 43 -3.51 -4.59 3.28
C ASP A 43 -2.63 -5.55 2.46
N LEU A 44 -1.52 -6.01 3.04
CA LEU A 44 -0.61 -6.95 2.41
C LEU A 44 -1.15 -8.39 2.41
N ASP A 45 -1.90 -8.80 3.43
CA ASP A 45 -2.52 -10.13 3.50
C ASP A 45 -3.61 -10.36 2.44
N LYS A 46 -4.12 -9.29 1.80
CA LYS A 46 -5.08 -9.40 0.69
C LYS A 46 -4.44 -9.72 -0.67
N LEU A 47 -3.11 -9.71 -0.75
CA LEU A 47 -2.31 -9.81 -1.98
C LEU A 47 -1.85 -11.25 -2.22
#